data_AF-A0A4R3TNG5-F1
#
_entry.id   AF-A0A4R3TNG5-F1
#
_cell.length_a   1.000
_cell.length_b   1.000
_cell.length_c   1.000
_cell.angle_alpha   90.00
_cell.angle_beta   90.00
_cell.angle_gamma   90.00
#
_symmetry.space_group_name_H-M   'P 1'
#
loop_
_entity.id
_entity.type
_entity.pdbx_description
1 polymer ?
#
loop_
_entity_poly.entity_id
_entity_poly.type
_entity_poly.pdbx_seq_one_letter_code
_entity_poly.pdbx_strand_id
1 'polypeptide(L)'
;MHIPKDYRTTYEFLGSWSVAGEKGAKEMHVVYARPGTAAAYRASGKFPDGSILVKEVYDATTSDMTTGTVSHQGTLKGWFMMVKDSKNSYPDNKLWGDGWGWSWFDANNPVKTTSTSFRSDCLGCHIPAQATDWIYVQGYPALKK
;
A
#
# COMPACT_ATOMS: atom_id res chain seq x y z
N MET A 1 -0.76 1.48 15.42
CA MET A 1 -0.12 1.01 14.18
C MET A 1 1.17 1.79 13.98
N HIS A 2 2.24 1.15 13.48
CA HIS A 2 3.48 1.79 13.02
C HIS A 2 4.01 1.01 11.82
N ILE A 3 4.80 1.65 10.95
CA ILE A 3 5.44 0.96 9.84
C ILE A 3 6.43 -0.08 10.37
N PRO A 4 6.30 -1.37 10.02
CA PRO A 4 7.21 -2.41 10.47
C PRO A 4 8.65 -2.04 10.14
N LYS A 5 9.59 -2.29 11.05
CA LYS A 5 11.02 -2.10 10.73
C LYS A 5 11.44 -3.14 9.69
N ASP A 6 12.42 -2.78 8.87
CA ASP A 6 13.07 -3.69 7.91
C ASP A 6 12.12 -4.37 6.90
N TYR A 7 10.91 -3.84 6.69
CA TYR A 7 9.95 -4.42 5.74
C TYR A 7 10.53 -4.50 4.32
N ARG A 8 11.38 -3.56 3.90
CA ARG A 8 12.01 -3.61 2.56
C ARG A 8 12.82 -4.87 2.30
N THR A 9 13.40 -5.47 3.34
CA THR A 9 14.22 -6.69 3.24
C THR A 9 13.49 -7.94 3.72
N THR A 10 12.43 -7.77 4.51
CA THR A 10 11.70 -8.90 5.12
C THR A 10 10.34 -9.15 4.49
N TYR A 11 9.74 -8.18 3.78
CA TYR A 11 8.42 -8.31 3.16
C TYR A 11 8.56 -8.63 1.66
N GLU A 12 7.53 -9.27 1.13
CA GLU A 12 7.42 -9.64 -0.28
C GLU A 12 7.02 -8.41 -1.09
N PHE A 13 7.78 -8.06 -2.12
CA PHE A 13 7.34 -7.06 -3.09
C PHE A 13 6.12 -7.58 -3.85
N LEU A 14 5.01 -6.82 -3.81
CA LEU A 14 3.78 -7.18 -4.51
C LEU A 14 3.75 -6.61 -5.93
N GLY A 15 4.17 -5.36 -6.09
CA GLY A 15 4.07 -4.62 -7.33
C GLY A 15 4.25 -3.11 -7.14
N SER A 16 4.25 -2.38 -8.24
CA SER A 16 4.44 -0.94 -8.27
C SER A 16 3.42 -0.25 -9.18
N TRP A 17 3.10 0.99 -8.85
CA TRP A 17 2.22 1.86 -9.64
C TRP A 17 2.97 3.12 -10.03
N SER A 18 2.68 3.61 -11.23
CA SER A 18 3.10 4.93 -11.69
C SER A 18 1.87 5.80 -11.84
N VAL A 19 1.83 6.93 -11.12
CA VAL A 19 0.81 7.95 -11.33
C VAL A 19 1.31 8.88 -12.43
N ALA A 20 0.54 9.03 -13.49
CA ALA A 20 0.92 9.87 -14.63
C ALA A 20 1.09 11.34 -14.22
N GLY A 21 2.13 11.98 -14.75
CA GLY A 21 2.33 13.44 -14.76
C GLY A 21 2.35 13.97 -16.20
N GLU A 22 2.67 15.25 -16.36
CA GLU A 22 2.76 15.87 -17.69
C GLU A 22 3.96 15.35 -18.51
N LYS A 23 5.09 15.09 -17.84
CA LYS A 23 6.33 14.55 -18.44
C LYS A 23 6.85 13.38 -17.61
N GLY A 24 6.35 12.19 -17.92
CA GLY A 24 6.65 10.96 -17.17
C GLY A 24 5.71 10.75 -15.97
N ALA A 25 6.19 10.04 -14.95
CA ALA A 25 5.44 9.83 -13.71
C ALA A 25 5.47 11.09 -12.84
N LYS A 26 4.35 11.39 -12.19
CA LYS A 26 4.26 12.34 -11.07
C LYS A 26 4.65 11.67 -9.76
N GLU A 27 4.17 10.44 -9.54
CA GLU A 27 4.46 9.65 -8.35
C GLU A 27 4.75 8.20 -8.72
N MET A 28 5.55 7.55 -7.88
CA MET A 28 5.82 6.12 -7.95
C MET A 28 5.39 5.49 -6.62
N HIS A 29 4.55 4.47 -6.67
CA HIS A 29 4.11 3.75 -5.48
C HIS A 29 4.65 2.33 -5.51
N VAL A 30 5.13 1.84 -4.37
CA VAL A 30 5.71 0.49 -4.24
C VAL A 30 5.05 -0.22 -3.09
N VAL A 31 4.56 -1.42 -3.33
CA VAL A 31 3.75 -2.15 -2.34
C VAL A 31 4.44 -3.43 -1.93
N TYR A 32 4.52 -3.63 -0.63
CA TYR A 32 5.07 -4.82 0.01
C TYR A 32 3.99 -5.48 0.88
N ALA A 33 4.11 -6.79 1.05
CA ALA A 33 3.26 -7.56 1.95
C ALA A 33 4.09 -8.41 2.91
N ARG A 34 3.58 -8.59 4.12
CA ARG A 34 4.17 -9.52 5.09
C ARG A 34 4.40 -10.91 4.45
N PRO A 35 5.49 -11.62 4.79
CA PRO A 35 5.78 -12.94 4.23
C PRO A 35 4.61 -13.91 4.29
N GLY A 36 4.43 -14.68 3.21
CA GLY A 36 3.36 -15.66 3.06
C GLY A 36 2.02 -15.06 2.64
N THR A 37 1.82 -13.74 2.70
CA THR A 37 0.58 -13.10 2.24
C THR A 37 0.35 -13.36 0.76
N ALA A 38 1.36 -13.23 -0.10
CA ALA A 38 1.17 -13.44 -1.53
C ALA A 38 0.83 -14.90 -1.85
N ALA A 39 1.52 -15.85 -1.22
CA ALA A 39 1.25 -17.28 -1.39
C ALA A 39 -0.16 -17.66 -0.93
N ALA A 40 -0.59 -17.19 0.24
CA ALA A 40 -1.94 -17.44 0.76
C ALA A 40 -3.02 -16.82 -0.13
N TYR A 41 -2.78 -15.62 -0.66
CA TYR A 41 -3.68 -14.97 -1.61
C TYR A 41 -3.78 -15.77 -2.91
N ARG A 42 -2.66 -16.21 -3.50
CA ARG A 42 -2.70 -17.06 -4.71
C ARG A 42 -3.48 -18.35 -4.48
N ALA A 43 -3.37 -18.95 -3.30
CA ALA A 43 -4.09 -20.19 -2.98
C ALA A 43 -5.62 -19.98 -2.83
N SER A 44 -6.04 -18.88 -2.18
CA SER A 44 -7.43 -18.70 -1.73
C SER A 44 -8.22 -17.59 -2.43
N GLY A 45 -7.53 -16.69 -3.14
CA GLY A 45 -8.07 -15.44 -3.67
C GLY A 45 -8.36 -14.37 -2.61
N LYS A 46 -7.91 -14.56 -1.36
CA LYS A 46 -8.20 -13.68 -0.23
C LYS A 46 -6.94 -13.33 0.56
N PHE A 47 -6.88 -12.13 1.11
CA PHE A 47 -5.85 -11.76 2.07
C PHE A 47 -6.16 -12.44 3.42
N PRO A 48 -5.23 -13.24 3.98
CA PRO A 48 -5.45 -13.85 5.30
C PRO A 48 -5.43 -12.77 6.40
N ASP A 49 -6.15 -13.02 7.50
CA ASP A 49 -6.09 -12.17 8.69
C ASP A 49 -4.65 -12.00 9.19
N GLY A 50 -4.32 -10.79 9.63
CA GLY A 50 -2.95 -10.41 10.00
C GLY A 50 -2.02 -10.15 8.82
N SER A 51 -2.51 -10.16 7.57
CA SER A 51 -1.77 -9.58 6.45
C SER A 51 -1.47 -8.12 6.72
N ILE A 52 -0.26 -7.68 6.38
CA ILE A 52 0.14 -6.27 6.45
C ILE A 52 0.60 -5.87 5.06
N LEU A 53 -0.04 -4.85 4.49
CA LEU A 53 0.36 -4.22 3.23
C LEU A 53 0.99 -2.87 3.54
N VAL A 54 2.18 -2.63 3.03
CA VAL A 54 2.90 -1.35 3.15
C VAL A 54 3.09 -0.80 1.75
N LYS A 55 2.42 0.32 1.46
CA LYS A 55 2.56 1.07 0.21
C LYS A 55 3.40 2.31 0.47
N GLU A 56 4.59 2.34 -0.09
CA GLU A 56 5.41 3.55 -0.18
C GLU A 56 4.87 4.47 -1.27
N VAL A 57 4.90 5.78 -1.03
CA VAL A 57 4.55 6.80 -2.02
C VAL A 57 5.71 7.74 -2.18
N TYR A 58 6.24 7.82 -3.40
CA TYR A 58 7.32 8.72 -3.78
C TYR A 58 6.82 9.77 -4.76
N ASP A 59 7.32 11.01 -4.64
CA ASP A 59 7.41 11.88 -5.81
C ASP A 59 8.41 11.26 -6.80
N ALA A 60 8.11 11.31 -8.09
CA ALA A 60 8.95 10.73 -9.12
C ALA A 60 9.95 11.76 -9.69
N THR A 61 11.10 11.28 -10.16
CA THR A 61 12.05 12.07 -10.94
C THR A 61 12.12 11.50 -12.34
N THR A 62 11.99 12.37 -13.35
CA THR A 62 12.03 12.00 -14.77
C THR A 62 13.26 12.59 -15.43
N SER A 63 14.00 11.77 -16.18
CA SER A 63 15.17 12.22 -16.95
C SER A 63 15.39 11.34 -18.17
N ASP A 64 16.16 11.85 -19.14
CA ASP A 64 16.63 11.04 -20.26
C ASP A 64 17.76 10.11 -19.79
N MET A 65 17.59 8.83 -20.07
CA MET A 65 18.57 7.78 -19.81
C MET A 65 18.89 7.03 -21.11
N THR A 66 19.87 6.12 -21.08
CA THR A 66 20.25 5.33 -22.27
C THR A 66 19.11 4.47 -22.83
N THR A 67 18.09 4.18 -22.03
CA THR A 67 16.89 3.43 -22.42
C THR A 67 15.72 4.34 -22.82
N GLY A 68 15.91 5.66 -22.90
CA GLY A 68 14.87 6.66 -23.20
C GLY A 68 14.53 7.56 -22.00
N THR A 69 13.43 8.31 -22.10
CA THR A 69 12.92 9.13 -20.99
C THR A 69 12.32 8.21 -19.92
N VAL A 70 12.92 8.21 -18.72
CA VAL A 70 12.60 7.29 -17.63
C VAL A 70 12.21 8.08 -16.39
N SER A 71 11.18 7.59 -15.70
CA SER A 71 10.84 8.02 -14.35
C SER A 71 11.26 6.98 -13.32
N HIS A 72 11.82 7.43 -12.21
CA HIS A 72 12.16 6.59 -11.06
C HIS A 72 11.73 7.25 -9.74
N GLN A 73 11.80 6.49 -8.65
CA GLN A 73 11.52 7.01 -7.31
C GLN A 73 12.49 8.15 -6.98
N GLY A 74 11.94 9.29 -6.54
CA GLY A 74 12.68 10.42 -6.00
C GLY A 74 12.48 10.50 -4.49
N THR A 75 11.79 11.55 -4.04
CA THR A 75 11.58 11.82 -2.62
C THR A 75 10.42 10.99 -2.06
N LEU A 76 10.65 10.29 -0.95
CA LEU A 76 9.59 9.60 -0.23
C LEU A 76 8.66 10.61 0.45
N LYS A 77 7.36 10.47 0.22
CA LYS A 77 6.31 11.29 0.86
C LYS A 77 5.79 10.63 2.14
N GLY A 78 5.67 9.31 2.11
CA GLY A 78 5.19 8.54 3.25
C GLY A 78 4.76 7.14 2.88
N TRP A 79 3.99 6.55 3.78
CA TRP A 79 3.50 5.19 3.68
C TRP A 79 2.01 5.15 3.95
N PHE A 80 1.31 4.40 3.10
CA PHE A 80 -0.02 3.90 3.43
C PHE A 80 0.10 2.46 3.89
N MET A 81 -0.42 2.15 5.07
CA MET A 81 -0.40 0.81 5.65
C MET A 81 -1.82 0.30 5.87
N MET A 82 -2.04 -0.96 5.48
CA MET A 82 -3.26 -1.69 5.76
C MET A 82 -2.99 -2.99 6.51
N VAL A 83 -3.82 -3.32 7.50
CA VAL A 83 -3.70 -4.54 8.31
C VAL A 83 -5.00 -5.33 8.26
N LYS A 84 -4.98 -6.57 7.75
CA LYS A 84 -6.19 -7.39 7.61
C LYS A 84 -6.70 -7.82 8.98
N ASP A 85 -7.96 -7.56 9.25
CA ASP A 85 -8.67 -8.00 10.46
C ASP A 85 -10.15 -8.16 10.15
N SER A 86 -10.52 -9.31 9.59
CA SER A 86 -11.89 -9.62 9.17
C SER A 86 -12.93 -9.53 10.30
N LYS A 87 -12.48 -9.62 11.56
CA LYS A 87 -13.34 -9.57 12.75
C LYS A 87 -13.68 -8.15 13.20
N ASN A 88 -13.02 -7.13 12.65
CA ASN A 88 -13.13 -5.74 13.11
C ASN A 88 -12.92 -5.64 14.63
N SER A 89 -11.80 -6.19 15.10
CA SER A 89 -11.47 -6.39 16.51
C SER A 89 -11.32 -5.09 17.31
N TYR A 90 -11.37 -3.92 16.65
CA TYR A 90 -11.20 -2.59 17.26
C TYR A 90 -12.38 -1.66 16.90
N PRO A 91 -13.61 -1.94 17.37
CA PRO A 91 -14.81 -1.20 16.95
C PRO A 91 -14.80 0.29 17.29
N ASP A 92 -14.13 0.70 18.38
CA ASP A 92 -14.03 2.11 18.79
C ASP A 92 -12.86 2.85 18.14
N ASN A 93 -12.02 2.16 17.37
CA ASN A 93 -10.87 2.75 16.70
C ASN A 93 -11.29 3.29 15.32
N LYS A 94 -11.25 4.61 15.16
CA LYS A 94 -11.61 5.28 13.89
C LYS A 94 -10.73 4.91 12.70
N LEU A 95 -9.59 4.27 12.92
CA LEU A 95 -8.69 3.76 11.88
C LEU A 95 -8.97 2.29 11.54
N TRP A 96 -10.02 1.70 12.09
CA TRP A 96 -10.34 0.29 11.91
C TRP A 96 -11.79 0.10 11.45
N GLY A 97 -12.00 -0.77 10.49
CA GLY A 97 -13.31 -1.06 9.93
C GLY A 97 -13.21 -1.73 8.57
N ASP A 98 -14.34 -2.26 8.10
CA ASP A 98 -14.45 -2.94 6.81
C ASP A 98 -13.45 -4.09 6.62
N GLY A 99 -13.07 -4.75 7.73
CA GLY A 99 -12.16 -5.88 7.75
C GLY A 99 -10.67 -5.50 7.73
N TRP A 100 -10.34 -4.22 7.97
CA TRP A 100 -8.98 -3.70 7.87
C TRP A 100 -8.69 -2.59 8.90
N GLY A 101 -7.44 -2.48 9.31
CA GLY A 101 -6.85 -1.26 9.85
C GLY A 101 -6.22 -0.43 8.73
N TRP A 102 -6.37 0.90 8.77
CA TRP A 102 -6.00 1.83 7.70
C TRP A 102 -5.20 3.00 8.26
N SER A 103 -4.07 3.34 7.68
CA SER A 103 -3.23 4.38 8.26
C SER A 103 -2.25 4.98 7.26
N TRP A 104 -2.10 6.29 7.29
CA TRP A 104 -1.04 7.04 6.62
C TRP A 104 0.03 7.50 7.61
N PHE A 105 1.29 7.40 7.21
CA PHE A 105 2.45 7.88 7.94
C PHE A 105 3.27 8.79 7.04
N ASP A 106 3.55 10.01 7.49
CA ASP A 106 4.45 10.91 6.76
C ASP A 106 5.90 10.38 6.79
N ALA A 107 6.67 10.68 5.74
CA ALA A 107 8.04 10.18 5.59
C ALA A 107 8.96 10.49 6.78
N ASN A 108 8.69 11.57 7.52
CA ASN A 108 9.46 11.98 8.69
C ASN A 108 9.07 11.24 9.97
N ASN A 109 7.97 10.48 9.99
CA ASN A 109 7.47 9.82 11.19
C ASN A 109 6.77 8.47 10.89
N PRO A 110 7.53 7.38 10.74
CA PRO A 110 6.97 6.05 10.46
C PRO A 110 6.25 5.41 11.67
N VAL A 111 6.28 6.05 12.86
CA VAL A 111 5.71 5.48 14.08
C VAL A 111 4.42 6.16 14.55
N LYS A 112 4.09 7.33 14.00
CA LYS A 112 2.87 8.07 14.35
C LYS A 112 2.10 8.44 13.09
N THR A 113 0.88 7.93 13.01
CA THR A 113 -0.05 8.20 11.91
C THR A 113 -0.56 9.64 11.96
N THR A 114 -0.80 10.23 10.78
CA THR A 114 -1.54 11.49 10.64
C THR A 114 -2.99 11.27 10.20
N SER A 115 -3.38 10.05 9.82
CA SER A 115 -4.78 9.67 9.63
C SER A 115 -5.59 9.82 10.93
N THR A 116 -6.80 10.34 10.80
CA THR A 116 -7.77 10.56 11.87
C THR A 116 -8.94 9.58 11.80
N SER A 117 -9.34 9.18 10.59
CA SER A 117 -10.44 8.25 10.35
C SER A 117 -10.31 7.60 8.98
N PHE A 118 -10.44 6.27 8.91
CA PHE A 118 -10.36 5.58 7.63
C PHE A 118 -11.51 5.99 6.69
N ARG A 119 -12.68 6.36 7.24
CA ARG A 119 -13.87 6.73 6.45
C ARG A 119 -13.66 8.03 5.67
N SER A 120 -13.03 9.03 6.29
CA SER A 120 -12.76 10.32 5.64
C SER A 120 -11.45 10.32 4.87
N ASP A 121 -10.44 9.61 5.37
CA ASP A 121 -9.06 9.80 4.89
C ASP A 121 -8.65 8.74 3.86
N CYS A 122 -9.34 7.58 3.80
CA CYS A 122 -8.90 6.42 3.02
C CYS A 122 -10.00 5.82 2.13
N LEU A 123 -11.19 5.60 2.70
CA LEU A 123 -12.24 4.76 2.13
C LEU A 123 -12.66 5.21 0.72
N GLY A 124 -12.81 6.52 0.51
CA GLY A 124 -13.25 7.08 -0.77
C GLY A 124 -12.43 6.60 -1.97
N CYS A 125 -11.11 6.52 -1.84
CA CYS A 125 -10.22 6.05 -2.91
C CYS A 125 -10.24 4.52 -3.11
N HIS A 126 -10.70 3.78 -2.09
CA HIS A 126 -10.71 2.31 -2.05
C HIS A 126 -12.07 1.71 -2.40
N ILE A 127 -13.17 2.48 -2.38
CA ILE A 127 -14.51 2.04 -2.80
C ILE A 127 -14.51 1.34 -4.17
N PRO A 128 -13.85 1.85 -5.23
CA PRO A 128 -13.89 1.16 -6.52
C PRO A 128 -13.20 -0.21 -6.51
N ALA A 129 -12.38 -0.50 -5.50
CA ALA A 129 -11.72 -1.79 -5.29
C ALA A 129 -12.43 -2.68 -4.26
N GLN A 130 -13.64 -2.32 -3.80
CA GLN A 130 -14.36 -3.08 -2.77
C GLN A 130 -14.52 -4.56 -3.12
N ALA A 131 -14.80 -4.87 -4.39
CA ALA A 131 -14.98 -6.25 -4.88
C ALA A 131 -13.72 -7.12 -4.74
N THR A 132 -12.54 -6.51 -4.61
CA THR A 132 -11.25 -7.18 -4.43
C THR A 132 -10.70 -6.92 -3.02
N ASP A 133 -11.59 -6.92 -2.03
CA ASP A 133 -11.28 -6.69 -0.62
C ASP A 133 -10.61 -5.33 -0.38
N TRP A 134 -11.13 -4.31 -1.09
CA TRP A 134 -10.67 -2.91 -1.05
C TRP A 134 -9.28 -2.67 -1.61
N ILE A 135 -8.67 -3.65 -2.27
CA ILE A 135 -7.30 -3.57 -2.79
C ILE A 135 -7.33 -3.67 -4.32
N TYR A 136 -6.70 -2.73 -5.03
CA TYR A 136 -6.49 -2.86 -6.48
C TYR A 136 -5.44 -3.95 -6.75
N VAL A 137 -5.88 -5.20 -6.88
CA VAL A 137 -4.96 -6.35 -7.01
C VAL A 137 -4.35 -6.50 -8.42
N GLN A 138 -4.89 -5.82 -9.43
CA GLN A 138 -4.45 -5.98 -10.82
C GLN A 138 -3.01 -5.49 -11.08
N GLY A 139 -2.49 -4.59 -10.24
CA GLY A 139 -1.10 -4.11 -10.31
C GLY A 139 -0.12 -4.93 -9.47
N TYR A 140 -0.56 -6.05 -8.88
CA TYR A 140 0.29 -6.91 -8.07
C TYR A 140 0.59 -8.23 -8.78
N PRO A 141 1.62 -8.30 -9.64
CA PRO A 141 2.02 -9.54 -10.30
C PRO A 141 2.31 -10.67 -9.31
N ALA A 142 2.82 -10.37 -8.11
CA ALA A 142 3.06 -11.38 -7.09
C ALA A 142 1.79 -12.09 -6.59
N LEU A 143 0.60 -11.50 -6.79
CA LEU A 143 -0.69 -12.09 -6.41
C LEU A 143 -1.32 -12.93 -7.54
N LYS A 144 -0.78 -12.88 -8.75
CA LYS A 144 -1.29 -13.67 -9.88
C LYS A 144 -0.96 -15.14 -9.67
N LYS A 145 -1.92 -16.01 -10.00
CA LYS A 145 -1.72 -17.46 -10.04
C LYS A 145 -0.77 -17.84 -11.17
#